data_AF-A0A929K892-F1
#
_entry.id   AF-A0A929K892-F1
#
_cell.length_a   1.000
_cell.length_b   1.000
_cell.length_c   1.000
_cell.angle_alpha   90.00
_cell.angle_beta   90.00
_cell.angle_gamma   90.00
#
_symmetry.space_group_name_H-M   'P 1'
#
loop_
_entity.id
_entity.type
_entity.pdbx_description
1 polymer ?
#
loop_
_entity_poly.entity_id
_entity_poly.type
_entity_poly.pdbx_seq_one_letter_code
_entity_poly.pdbx_strand_id
1 'polypeptide(L)'
;MFSYLYLCGLLNSRLLNFYLKQVTTNFRGGYFAANKQFIEQLLIRTINFNDPTEKAQHDKLVALVDTMLELHKKHHEARMEIDKGLYERQIKFVDTQIDRLVYDLYKLTEEEIKVMEEHV
;
A
#
# COMPACT_ATOMS: atom_id res chain seq x y z
N MET A 1 -15.82 -10.65 -5.55
CA MET A 1 -15.64 -11.03 -4.14
C MET A 1 -14.54 -10.16 -3.59
N PHE A 2 -14.71 -9.58 -2.39
CA PHE A 2 -13.71 -8.71 -1.78
C PHE A 2 -12.50 -9.55 -1.36
N SER A 3 -11.30 -9.18 -1.83
CA SER A 3 -10.06 -9.92 -1.51
C SER A 3 -9.34 -9.30 -0.30
N TYR A 4 -8.78 -10.13 0.58
CA TYR A 4 -7.93 -9.62 1.67
C TYR A 4 -6.66 -8.94 1.15
N LEU A 5 -6.21 -9.31 -0.05
CA LEU A 5 -5.05 -8.70 -0.72
C LEU A 5 -5.33 -7.26 -1.10
N TYR A 6 -6.58 -6.93 -1.45
CA TYR A 6 -6.99 -5.55 -1.70
C TYR A 6 -6.80 -4.69 -0.44
N LEU A 7 -7.31 -5.18 0.70
CA LEU A 7 -7.11 -4.51 1.99
C LEU A 7 -5.63 -4.41 2.37
N CYS A 8 -4.85 -5.47 2.12
CA CYS A 8 -3.41 -5.48 2.36
C CYS A 8 -2.71 -4.37 1.55
N GLY A 9 -3.03 -4.24 0.27
CA GLY A 9 -2.48 -3.19 -0.60
C GLY A 9 -2.83 -1.78 -0.10
N LEU A 10 -4.09 -1.56 0.31
CA LEU A 10 -4.48 -0.28 0.89
C LEU A 10 -3.70 0.04 2.17
N LEU A 11 -3.66 -0.88 3.13
CA LEU A 11 -3.04 -0.65 4.44
C LEU A 11 -1.52 -0.45 4.37
N ASN A 12 -0.85 -1.03 3.37
CA ASN A 12 0.59 -0.86 3.15
C ASN A 12 0.94 0.32 2.24
N SER A 13 -0.06 1.03 1.68
CA SER A 13 0.20 2.20 0.85
C SER A 13 0.75 3.38 1.65
N ARG A 14 1.55 4.23 1.00
CA ARG A 14 2.03 5.49 1.56
C ARG A 14 0.89 6.39 2.03
N LEU A 15 -0.22 6.44 1.31
CA LEU A 15 -1.37 7.28 1.63
C LEU A 15 -1.97 6.94 2.99
N LEU A 16 -2.34 5.67 3.21
CA LEU A 16 -2.96 5.27 4.48
C LEU A 16 -1.95 5.27 5.62
N ASN A 17 -0.69 4.94 5.35
CA ASN A 17 0.37 5.05 6.36
C ASN A 17 0.60 6.51 6.79
N PHE A 18 0.64 7.44 5.84
CA PHE A 18 0.73 8.88 6.12
C PHE A 18 -0.45 9.34 6.98
N TYR A 19 -1.68 9.02 6.56
CA TYR A 19 -2.87 9.40 7.30
C TYR A 19 -2.88 8.81 8.73
N LEU A 20 -2.51 7.53 8.88
CA LEU A 20 -2.42 6.90 10.19
C LEU A 20 -1.45 7.63 11.13
N LYS A 21 -0.28 8.03 10.62
CA LYS A 21 0.74 8.78 11.39
C LYS A 21 0.25 10.16 11.83
N GLN A 22 -0.68 10.78 11.09
CA GLN A 22 -1.26 12.07 11.47
C GLN A 22 -2.30 11.95 12.59
N VAL A 23 -3.07 10.85 12.62
CA VAL A 23 -4.16 10.69 13.59
C VAL A 23 -3.75 9.94 14.86
N THR A 24 -2.64 9.20 14.82
CA THR A 24 -2.19 8.37 15.93
C THR A 24 -1.28 9.12 16.92
N THR A 25 -1.25 8.64 18.15
CA THR A 25 -0.33 9.13 19.17
C THR A 25 0.99 8.38 19.15
N ASN A 26 2.08 9.12 19.37
CA ASN A 26 3.41 8.55 19.52
C ASN A 26 3.62 8.01 20.93
N PHE A 27 4.11 6.77 21.01
CA PHE A 27 4.68 6.21 22.22
C PHE A 27 6.17 6.58 22.33
N ARG A 28 6.72 6.37 23.53
CA ARG A 28 8.16 6.49 23.75
C ARG A 28 8.90 5.51 22.83
N GLY A 29 10.00 5.97 22.23
CA GLY A 29 10.82 5.16 21.32
C GLY A 29 10.40 5.21 19.85
N GLY A 30 9.49 6.10 19.45
CA GLY A 30 9.11 6.31 18.05
C GLY A 30 8.07 5.32 17.52
N TYR A 31 7.42 4.56 18.40
CA TYR A 31 6.32 3.67 18.02
C TYR A 31 5.00 4.44 17.89
N PHE A 32 4.20 4.10 16.89
CA PHE A 32 2.86 4.65 16.69
C PHE A 32 1.80 3.75 17.32
N ALA A 33 0.72 4.33 17.84
CA ALA A 33 -0.39 3.56 18.37
C ALA A 33 -1.30 3.01 17.26
N ALA A 34 -1.43 1.68 17.17
CA ALA A 34 -2.29 1.02 16.18
C ALA A 34 -3.56 0.43 16.83
N ASN A 35 -4.14 1.15 17.80
CA ASN A 35 -5.37 0.71 18.47
C ASN A 35 -6.60 0.92 17.56
N LYS A 36 -7.68 0.19 17.84
CA LYS A 36 -8.96 0.28 17.09
C LYS A 36 -9.39 1.72 16.82
N GLN A 37 -9.31 2.59 17.83
CA GLN A 37 -9.72 4.00 17.74
C GLN A 37 -9.01 4.79 16.62
N PHE A 38 -7.80 4.39 16.21
CA PHE A 38 -7.06 5.04 15.12
C PHE A 38 -7.28 4.32 13.79
N ILE A 39 -7.32 2.98 13.81
CA ILE A 39 -7.55 2.16 12.61
C ILE A 39 -8.95 2.40 12.04
N GLU A 40 -9.97 2.56 12.88
CA GLU A 40 -11.36 2.80 12.43
C GLU A 40 -11.55 4.16 11.74
N GLN A 41 -10.58 5.07 11.86
CA GLN A 41 -10.58 6.35 11.16
C GLN A 41 -10.02 6.23 9.73
N LEU A 42 -9.34 5.12 9.40
CA LEU A 42 -8.82 4.91 8.05
C LEU A 42 -9.98 4.84 7.05
N LEU A 43 -9.92 5.68 6.03
CA LEU A 43 -10.95 5.77 4.99
C LEU A 43 -10.83 4.61 4.00
N ILE A 44 -11.04 3.37 4.44
CA ILE A 44 -10.94 2.19 3.57
C ILE A 44 -11.98 2.28 2.44
N ARG A 45 -11.52 2.54 1.22
CA ARG A 45 -12.36 2.62 0.03
C ARG A 45 -13.08 1.28 -0.21
N THR A 46 -14.40 1.33 -0.27
CA THR A 46 -15.23 0.20 -0.69
C THR A 46 -15.38 0.20 -2.21
N ILE A 47 -15.44 -1.00 -2.80
CA ILE A 47 -15.50 -1.20 -4.25
C ILE A 47 -16.91 -1.66 -4.63
N ASN A 48 -17.51 -0.98 -5.60
CA ASN A 48 -18.72 -1.41 -6.26
C ASN A 48 -18.37 -2.40 -7.38
N PHE A 49 -18.52 -3.69 -7.11
CA PHE A 49 -18.24 -4.75 -8.10
C PHE A 49 -19.18 -4.77 -9.31
N ASN A 50 -20.28 -4.00 -9.29
CA ASN A 50 -21.15 -3.80 -10.44
C ASN A 50 -20.61 -2.73 -11.41
N ASP A 51 -19.66 -1.89 -10.97
CA ASP A 51 -18.92 -0.98 -11.85
C ASP A 51 -17.68 -1.71 -12.40
N PRO A 52 -17.60 -1.95 -13.72
CA PRO A 52 -16.44 -2.59 -14.33
C PRO A 52 -15.13 -1.86 -14.07
N THR A 53 -15.16 -0.53 -13.92
CA THR A 53 -13.99 0.31 -13.70
C THR A 53 -13.43 0.09 -12.30
N GLU A 54 -14.28 0.19 -11.27
CA GLU A 54 -13.84 -0.04 -9.88
C GLU A 54 -13.42 -1.50 -9.67
N LYS A 55 -14.12 -2.45 -10.32
CA LYS A 55 -13.72 -3.86 -10.31
C LYS A 55 -12.33 -4.05 -10.93
N ALA A 56 -12.05 -3.43 -12.08
CA ALA A 56 -10.74 -3.53 -12.72
C ALA A 56 -9.62 -2.92 -11.85
N GLN A 57 -9.89 -1.80 -11.17
CA GLN A 57 -8.92 -1.22 -10.23
C GLN A 57 -8.65 -2.14 -9.03
N HIS A 58 -9.71 -2.74 -8.46
CA HIS A 58 -9.58 -3.75 -7.40
C HIS A 58 -8.71 -4.92 -7.87
N ASP A 59 -9.05 -5.53 -9.00
CA ASP A 59 -8.38 -6.73 -9.51
C ASP A 59 -6.92 -6.42 -9.86
N LYS A 60 -6.62 -5.21 -10.36
CA LYS A 60 -5.26 -4.73 -10.60
C LYS A 60 -4.46 -4.59 -9.29
N LEU A 61 -5.06 -4.01 -8.25
CA LEU A 61 -4.37 -3.88 -6.95
C LEU A 61 -4.08 -5.25 -6.35
N VAL A 62 -5.04 -6.17 -6.40
CA VAL A 62 -4.88 -7.56 -5.92
C VAL A 62 -3.71 -8.23 -6.64
N ALA A 63 -3.65 -8.14 -7.98
CA ALA A 63 -2.57 -8.74 -8.76
C ALA A 63 -1.18 -8.15 -8.43
N LEU A 64 -1.10 -6.85 -8.16
CA LEU A 64 0.16 -6.21 -7.73
C LEU A 64 0.59 -6.71 -6.36
N VAL A 65 -0.34 -6.86 -5.41
CA VAL A 65 -0.04 -7.39 -4.07
C VAL A 65 0.38 -8.85 -4.13
N ASP A 66 -0.26 -9.68 -4.94
CA ASP A 66 0.19 -11.07 -5.17
C ASP A 66 1.61 -11.11 -5.75
N THR A 67 1.89 -10.26 -6.74
CA THR A 67 3.23 -10.13 -7.31
C THR A 67 4.25 -9.73 -6.24
N MET A 68 3.89 -8.78 -5.37
CA MET A 68 4.73 -8.34 -4.26
C MET A 68 5.08 -9.49 -3.30
N LEU A 69 4.08 -10.30 -2.92
CA LEU A 69 4.28 -11.44 -2.01
C LEU A 69 5.21 -12.51 -2.63
N GLU A 70 5.02 -12.82 -3.91
CA GLU A 70 5.89 -13.75 -4.64
C GLU A 70 7.32 -13.22 -4.76
N LEU A 71 7.50 -11.92 -4.98
CA LEU A 71 8.83 -11.30 -5.02
C LEU A 71 9.52 -11.35 -3.66
N HIS A 72 8.81 -11.08 -2.56
CA HIS A 72 9.37 -11.22 -1.22
C HIS A 72 9.78 -12.66 -0.91
N LYS A 73 8.99 -13.65 -1.33
CA LYS A 73 9.34 -15.07 -1.19
C LYS A 73 10.62 -15.40 -1.95
N LYS A 74 10.72 -14.99 -3.22
CA LYS A 74 11.93 -15.20 -4.05
C LYS A 74 13.16 -14.48 -3.47
N HIS A 75 12.99 -13.27 -2.96
CA HIS A 75 14.05 -12.53 -2.28
C HIS A 75 14.58 -13.28 -1.06
N HIS A 76 13.67 -13.83 -0.23
CA HIS A 76 14.03 -14.59 0.95
C HIS A 76 14.74 -15.92 0.62
N GLU A 77 14.30 -16.61 -0.43
CA GLU A 77 14.88 -17.88 -0.88
C GLU A 77 16.21 -17.70 -1.65
N ALA A 78 16.50 -16.49 -2.14
CA ALA A 78 17.69 -16.19 -2.93
C ALA A 78 18.99 -16.38 -2.12
N ARG A 79 19.91 -17.18 -2.67
CA ARG A 79 21.21 -17.47 -2.05
C ARG A 79 22.30 -16.49 -2.48
N MET A 80 22.17 -15.89 -3.66
CA MET A 80 23.15 -14.94 -4.21
C MET A 80 22.71 -13.50 -3.97
N GLU A 81 23.66 -12.64 -3.59
CA GLU A 81 23.39 -11.22 -3.34
C GLU A 81 22.93 -10.46 -4.60
N ILE A 82 23.37 -10.88 -5.78
CA ILE A 82 22.95 -10.31 -7.07
C ILE A 82 21.44 -10.51 -7.27
N ASP A 83 20.94 -11.72 -6.97
CA ASP A 83 19.52 -12.06 -7.10
C ASP A 83 18.68 -11.29 -6.06
N LYS A 84 19.16 -11.18 -4.82
CA LYS A 84 18.52 -10.35 -3.79
C LYS A 84 18.38 -8.90 -4.24
N GLY A 85 19.46 -8.31 -4.74
CA GLY A 85 19.44 -6.94 -5.26
C GLY A 85 18.50 -6.76 -6.46
N LEU A 86 18.34 -7.79 -7.30
CA LEU A 86 17.35 -7.79 -8.38
C LEU A 86 15.92 -7.78 -7.83
N TYR A 87 15.60 -8.68 -6.90
CA TYR A 87 14.26 -8.76 -6.31
C TYR A 87 13.91 -7.51 -5.51
N GLU A 88 14.85 -6.90 -4.78
CA GLU A 88 14.63 -5.63 -4.07
C GLU A 88 14.23 -4.49 -5.01
N ARG A 89 14.87 -4.39 -6.18
CA ARG A 89 14.49 -3.39 -7.19
C ARG A 89 13.09 -3.65 -7.73
N GLN A 90 12.74 -4.91 -7.98
CA GLN A 90 11.39 -5.27 -8.43
C GLN A 90 10.33 -4.99 -7.35
N ILE A 91 10.62 -5.29 -6.09
CA ILE A 91 9.77 -4.96 -4.93
C ILE A 91 9.51 -3.46 -4.90
N LYS A 92 10.56 -2.62 -4.92
CA LYS A 92 10.41 -1.15 -4.94
C LYS A 92 9.57 -0.65 -6.12
N PHE A 93 9.71 -1.28 -7.28
CA PHE A 93 8.93 -0.93 -8.46
C PHE A 93 7.45 -1.29 -8.31
N VAL A 94 7.13 -2.48 -7.77
CA VAL A 94 5.75 -2.88 -7.49
C VAL A 94 5.14 -2.01 -6.39
N ASP A 95 5.91 -1.66 -5.35
CA ASP A 95 5.50 -0.77 -4.27
C ASP A 95 5.04 0.59 -4.80
N THR A 96 5.85 1.19 -5.69
CA THR A 96 5.51 2.46 -6.35
C THR A 96 4.24 2.35 -7.23
N GLN A 97 4.01 1.20 -7.86
CA GLN A 97 2.79 0.97 -8.65
C GLN A 97 1.55 0.83 -7.77
N ILE A 98 1.68 0.17 -6.61
CA ILE A 98 0.61 0.08 -5.61
C ILE A 98 0.25 1.48 -5.13
N ASP A 99 1.24 2.29 -4.74
CA ASP A 99 1.02 3.67 -4.28
C ASP A 99 0.28 4.51 -5.31
N ARG A 100 0.74 4.52 -6.57
CA ARG A 100 0.08 5.26 -7.65
C ARG A 100 -1.37 4.82 -7.84
N LEU A 101 -1.63 3.51 -7.86
CA LEU A 101 -2.99 3.00 -8.01
C LEU A 101 -3.87 3.40 -6.81
N VAL A 102 -3.31 3.45 -5.61
CA VAL A 102 -4.02 3.96 -4.44
C VAL A 102 -4.28 5.46 -4.56
N TYR A 103 -3.33 6.27 -5.03
CA TYR A 103 -3.60 7.70 -5.27
C TYR A 103 -4.73 7.92 -6.27
N ASP A 104 -4.75 7.14 -7.36
CA ASP A 104 -5.83 7.17 -8.35
C ASP A 104 -7.19 6.79 -7.74
N LEU A 105 -7.21 5.75 -6.88
CA LEU A 105 -8.42 5.29 -6.19
C LEU A 105 -9.02 6.37 -5.27
N TYR A 106 -8.16 7.17 -4.63
CA TYR A 106 -8.57 8.27 -3.75
C TYR A 106 -8.63 9.62 -4.47
N LYS A 107 -8.31 9.65 -5.77
CA LYS A 107 -8.34 10.84 -6.64
C LYS A 107 -7.46 11.99 -6.13
N LEU A 108 -6.27 11.67 -5.64
CA LEU A 108 -5.32 12.69 -5.18
C LEU A 108 -4.77 13.49 -6.37
N THR A 109 -4.54 14.78 -6.17
CA THR A 109 -3.84 15.62 -7.15
C THR A 109 -2.31 15.48 -7.02
N GLU A 110 -1.58 15.93 -8.04
CA GLU A 110 -0.11 15.93 -8.00
C GLU A 110 0.45 16.77 -6.84
N GLU A 111 -0.22 17.88 -6.51
CA GLU A 111 0.15 18.72 -5.37
C GLU A 111 -0.05 18.00 -4.04
N GLU A 112 -1.16 17.29 -3.87
CA GLU A 112 -1.45 16.51 -2.66
C GLU A 112 -0.46 15.35 -2.49
N ILE A 113 -0.14 14.64 -3.58
CA ILE A 113 0.87 13.57 -3.58
C ILE A 113 2.22 14.15 -3.17
N LYS A 114 2.63 15.28 -3.75
CA LYS A 114 3.90 15.91 -3.45
C LYS A 114 4.01 16.33 -1.98
N VAL A 115 2.98 16.99 -1.44
CA VAL A 115 2.95 17.38 -0.02
C VAL A 115 3.10 16.15 0.87
N MET A 116 2.40 15.06 0.55
CA MET A 116 2.50 13.82 1.31
C MET A 116 3.90 13.18 1.20
N GLU A 117 4.49 13.11 0.01
CA GLU A 117 5.84 12.53 -0.18
C GLU A 117 6.95 13.35 0.50
N GLU A 118 6.78 14.66 0.66
CA GLU A 118 7.71 15.51 1.43
C GLU A 118 7.66 15.27 2.95
N HIS A 119 6.57 14.67 3.46
CA HIS A 119 6.35 14.42 4.89
C HIS A 119 6.63 12.97 5.34
N VAL A 120 6.96 12.06 4.41
CA VAL A 120 7.20 10.63 4.68
C VAL A 120 8.69 10.32 4.80
#